data_AF-A0A1I6WF76-F1
#
_entry.id   AF-A0A1I6WF76-F1
#
_cell.length_a   1.000
_cell.length_b   1.000
_cell.length_c   1.000
_cell.angle_alpha   90.00
_cell.angle_beta   90.00
_cell.angle_gamma   90.00
#
_symmetry.space_group_name_H-M   'P 1'
#
loop_
_entity.id
_entity.type
_entity.pdbx_description
1 polymer ?
#
loop_
_entity_poly.entity_id
_entity_poly.type
_entity_poly.pdbx_seq_one_letter_code
_entity_poly.pdbx_strand_id
1 'polypeptide(L)'
;QYFWFKVNPENWMRNDVVSINKDGKNKGVVWVNGTDINLRKGASTGDTVINKITKRSAYDVHYRYENWIYVTGEDVEGWMYFDESYVSWLR
;
A
#
# COMPACT_ATOMS: atom_id res chain seq x y z
N GLN A 1 23.86 -21.77 -7.82
CA GLN A 1 22.64 -22.45 -7.36
C GLN A 1 21.55 -21.40 -7.27
N TYR A 2 20.41 -21.60 -7.94
CA TYR A 2 19.26 -20.70 -7.87
C TYR A 2 18.08 -21.47 -7.26
N PHE A 3 17.43 -20.86 -6.28
CA PHE A 3 16.33 -21.44 -5.52
C PHE A 3 15.03 -20.82 -6.03
N TRP A 4 14.10 -21.67 -6.47
CA TRP A 4 12.79 -21.27 -6.97
C TRP A 4 11.78 -21.30 -5.83
N PHE A 5 10.93 -20.28 -5.72
CA PHE A 5 9.68 -20.37 -4.96
C PHE A 5 8.50 -20.23 -5.91
N LYS A 6 7.62 -21.22 -5.90
CA LYS A 6 6.43 -21.34 -6.75
C LYS A 6 5.32 -20.45 -6.19
N VAL A 7 4.94 -19.38 -6.90
CA VAL A 7 3.94 -18.40 -6.42
C VAL A 7 2.54 -18.66 -7.01
N ASN A 8 2.41 -19.24 -8.21
CA ASN A 8 1.18 -19.82 -8.79
C ASN A 8 1.52 -20.44 -10.18
N PRO A 9 0.78 -21.43 -10.73
CA PRO A 9 1.19 -22.12 -11.97
C PRO A 9 1.19 -21.29 -13.27
N GLU A 10 0.53 -20.12 -13.33
CA GLU A 10 0.13 -19.53 -14.62
C GLU A 10 0.66 -18.12 -14.93
N ASN A 11 1.48 -17.48 -14.09
CA ASN A 11 2.00 -16.14 -14.39
C ASN A 11 3.51 -16.03 -14.18
N TRP A 12 4.25 -15.97 -15.29
CA TRP A 12 5.70 -15.73 -15.33
C TRP A 12 5.95 -14.25 -15.60
N MET A 13 6.71 -13.55 -14.74
CA MET A 13 7.15 -12.17 -15.01
C MET A 13 8.68 -12.11 -15.16
N ARG A 14 9.15 -11.40 -16.20
CA ARG A 14 10.57 -11.27 -16.59
C ARG A 14 11.35 -10.32 -15.67
N ASN A 15 12.66 -10.60 -15.56
CA ASN A 15 13.65 -9.92 -14.71
C ASN A 15 13.93 -8.44 -15.04
N ASP A 16 13.45 -7.91 -16.17
CA ASP A 16 13.63 -6.49 -16.54
C ASP A 16 12.47 -5.58 -16.08
N VAL A 17 11.44 -6.13 -15.43
CA VAL A 17 10.31 -5.38 -14.82
C VAL A 17 10.55 -5.16 -13.31
N VAL A 18 11.71 -5.57 -12.80
CA VAL A 18 12.06 -5.56 -11.38
C VAL A 18 12.83 -4.28 -11.04
N SER A 19 12.08 -3.23 -10.69
CA SER A 19 12.56 -2.25 -9.71
C SER A 19 11.56 -2.22 -8.57
N ILE A 20 11.79 -3.12 -7.62
CA ILE A 20 10.98 -3.26 -6.43
C ILE A 20 11.93 -3.10 -5.22
N ASN A 21 12.04 -1.86 -4.77
CA ASN A 21 12.20 -1.51 -3.34
C ASN A 21 10.96 -0.69 -2.91
N LYS A 22 9.84 -1.23 -3.34
CA LYS A 22 8.42 -0.86 -3.29
C LYS A 22 7.82 -2.10 -3.89
N ASP A 23 7.28 -3.02 -3.10
CA ASP A 23 7.03 -4.44 -3.44
C ASP A 23 6.23 -4.77 -4.73
N GLY A 24 5.89 -3.80 -5.59
CA GLY A 24 5.15 -3.98 -6.85
C GLY A 24 3.70 -4.42 -6.64
N LYS A 25 3.34 -4.72 -5.39
CA LYS A 25 1.99 -5.04 -4.97
C LYS A 25 1.14 -3.79 -5.06
N ASN A 26 0.17 -3.82 -5.97
CA ASN A 26 -0.85 -2.79 -6.11
C ASN A 26 -2.07 -3.06 -5.22
N LYS A 27 -2.10 -4.25 -4.58
CA LYS A 27 -3.13 -4.71 -3.67
C LYS A 27 -2.52 -5.58 -2.56
N GLY A 28 -3.16 -5.60 -1.40
CA GLY A 28 -2.75 -6.42 -0.26
C GLY A 28 -3.16 -5.76 1.05
N VAL A 29 -2.53 -6.13 2.16
CA VAL A 29 -2.82 -5.53 3.47
C VAL A 29 -1.56 -4.83 3.99
N VAL A 30 -1.72 -3.64 4.54
CA VAL A 30 -0.65 -2.91 5.21
C VAL A 30 -0.98 -2.73 6.68
N TRP A 31 0.03 -2.86 7.53
CA TRP A 31 -0.02 -2.42 8.91
C TRP A 31 0.38 -0.95 9.00
N VAL A 32 -0.51 -0.12 9.54
CA VAL A 32 -0.25 1.31 9.72
C VAL A 32 0.01 1.57 11.20
N ASN A 33 1.23 2.01 11.52
CA ASN A 33 1.67 2.28 12.88
C ASN A 33 1.53 3.76 13.27
N GLY A 34 1.24 4.65 12.32
CA GLY A 34 0.98 6.07 12.58
C GLY A 34 -0.47 6.35 13.01
N THR A 35 -0.66 7.48 13.68
CA THR A 35 -1.98 8.08 13.95
C THR A 35 -2.01 9.47 13.33
N ASP A 36 -3.21 10.02 13.10
CA ASP A 36 -3.43 11.31 12.44
C ASP A 36 -2.94 11.38 10.98
N ILE A 37 -2.89 10.23 10.30
CA ILE A 37 -2.53 10.18 8.87
C ILE A 37 -3.73 10.63 8.06
N ASN A 38 -3.54 11.63 7.21
CA ASN A 38 -4.60 12.16 6.36
C ASN A 38 -4.99 11.18 5.25
N LEU A 39 -6.29 10.88 5.18
CA LEU A 39 -6.92 10.21 4.05
C LEU A 39 -7.53 11.28 3.13
N ARG A 40 -7.15 11.25 1.86
CA ARG A 40 -7.50 12.25 0.86
C ARG A 40 -8.40 11.68 -0.22
N LYS A 41 -9.13 12.57 -0.88
CA LYS A 41 -10.00 12.23 -2.01
C LYS A 41 -9.20 11.74 -3.23
N GLY A 42 -7.97 12.20 -3.39
CA GLY A 42 -7.09 11.80 -4.48
C GLY A 42 -5.63 11.62 -4.02
N ALA A 43 -4.82 11.10 -4.94
CA ALA A 43 -3.41 10.77 -4.73
C ALA A 43 -2.49 11.99 -4.88
N SER A 44 -2.81 13.10 -4.21
CA SER A 44 -2.03 14.33 -4.22
C SER A 44 -2.05 15.05 -2.87
N THR A 45 -0.98 15.79 -2.57
CA THR A 45 -0.88 16.62 -1.36
C THR A 45 -1.84 17.82 -1.39
N GLY A 46 -2.30 18.21 -2.58
CA GLY A 46 -3.30 19.28 -2.78
C GLY A 46 -4.75 18.82 -2.64
N ASP A 47 -5.03 17.51 -2.65
CA ASP A 47 -6.39 17.00 -2.59
C ASP A 47 -7.01 17.15 -1.20
N THR A 48 -8.32 17.40 -1.14
CA THR A 48 -9.06 17.55 0.11
C THR A 48 -8.92 16.31 1.00
N VAL A 49 -8.61 16.55 2.29
CA VAL A 49 -8.63 15.52 3.33
C VAL A 49 -10.09 15.18 3.64
N ILE A 50 -10.46 13.92 3.45
CA ILE A 50 -11.82 13.41 3.66
C ILE A 50 -11.96 12.66 4.99
N ASN A 51 -10.87 12.09 5.49
CA ASN A 51 -10.84 11.33 6.75
C ASN A 51 -9.40 11.25 7.29
N LYS A 52 -9.21 10.56 8.43
CA LYS A 52 -7.89 10.29 9.00
C LYS A 52 -7.81 8.89 9.59
N ILE A 53 -6.62 8.29 9.52
CA ILE A 53 -6.30 7.09 10.30
C ILE A 53 -5.99 7.54 11.73
N THR A 54 -6.88 7.20 12.65
CA THR A 54 -6.72 7.46 14.10
C THR A 54 -6.31 6.22 14.88
N LYS A 55 -6.43 5.04 14.27
CA LYS A 55 -6.15 3.75 14.90
C LYS A 55 -5.00 3.04 14.19
N ARG A 56 -4.08 2.50 14.97
CA ARG A 56 -3.03 1.62 14.46
C ARG A 56 -3.65 0.25 14.19
N SER A 57 -3.74 -0.12 12.92
CA SER A 57 -4.40 -1.35 12.51
C SER A 57 -3.90 -1.82 11.14
N ALA A 58 -4.42 -2.96 10.71
CA ALA A 58 -4.27 -3.45 9.36
C ALA A 58 -5.33 -2.81 8.45
N TYR A 59 -4.92 -2.40 7.26
CA TYR A 59 -5.77 -1.78 6.25
C TYR A 59 -5.58 -2.47 4.90
N ASP A 60 -6.68 -2.70 4.18
CA ASP A 60 -6.67 -3.26 2.84
C ASP A 60 -6.28 -2.18 1.83
N VAL A 61 -5.33 -2.49 0.96
CA VAL A 61 -4.88 -1.66 -0.16
C VAL A 61 -5.57 -2.13 -1.44
N HIS A 62 -6.28 -1.22 -2.10
CA HIS A 62 -6.98 -1.51 -3.36
C HIS A 62 -6.27 -0.96 -4.59
N TYR A 63 -5.62 0.20 -4.42
CA TYR A 63 -4.96 0.92 -5.50
C TYR A 63 -3.67 1.54 -5.02
N ARG A 64 -2.73 1.69 -5.95
CA ARG A 64 -1.47 2.39 -5.73
C ARG A 64 -1.20 3.34 -6.88
N TYR A 65 -0.79 4.55 -6.54
CA TYR A 65 -0.37 5.57 -7.50
C TYR A 65 0.87 6.27 -6.97
N GLU A 66 2.03 6.05 -7.60
CA GLU A 66 3.33 6.59 -7.17
C GLU A 66 3.68 6.29 -5.69
N ASN A 67 3.59 7.31 -4.82
CA ASN A 67 3.81 7.25 -3.37
C ASN A 67 2.48 7.25 -2.60
N TRP A 68 1.36 6.92 -3.23
CA TRP A 68 0.05 6.90 -2.61
C TRP A 68 -0.56 5.51 -2.68
N ILE A 69 -1.30 5.16 -1.64
CA ILE A 69 -2.09 3.93 -1.56
C ILE A 69 -3.52 4.29 -1.18
N TYR A 70 -4.49 3.67 -1.85
CA TYR A 70 -5.89 3.74 -1.46
C TYR A 70 -6.17 2.63 -0.47
N VAL A 71 -6.54 3.01 0.75
CA VAL A 71 -6.77 2.09 1.84
C VAL A 71 -8.23 2.07 2.27
N THR A 72 -8.70 0.93 2.77
CA THR A 72 -10.00 0.76 3.42
C THR A 72 -9.84 -0.08 4.69
N GLY A 73 -10.59 0.23 5.74
CA GLY A 73 -10.62 -0.55 6.97
C GLY A 73 -10.99 0.33 8.16
N GLU A 74 -11.40 -0.27 9.29
CA GLU A 74 -11.77 0.49 10.51
C GLU A 74 -12.75 1.64 10.23
N ASP A 75 -13.74 1.39 9.36
CA ASP A 75 -14.76 2.36 8.89
C ASP A 75 -14.22 3.63 8.20
N VAL A 76 -12.98 3.59 7.71
CA VAL A 76 -12.37 4.68 6.94
C VAL A 76 -11.91 4.21 5.56
N GLU A 77 -11.91 5.15 4.61
CA GLU A 77 -11.33 4.94 3.29
C GLU A 77 -10.69 6.21 2.74
N GLY A 78 -9.73 6.05 1.82
CA GLY A 78 -9.15 7.14 1.04
C GLY A 78 -7.70 6.93 0.66
N TRP A 79 -7.14 7.93 -0.01
CA TRP A 79 -5.73 7.96 -0.40
C TRP A 79 -4.86 8.43 0.75
N MET A 80 -3.89 7.64 1.14
CA MET A 80 -2.82 8.04 2.05
C MET A 80 -1.47 8.00 1.36
N TYR A 81 -0.56 8.85 1.85
CA TYR A 81 0.83 8.77 1.45
C TYR A 81 1.45 7.49 2.02
N PHE A 82 2.19 6.78 1.18
CA PHE A 82 2.93 5.59 1.53
C PHE A 82 4.34 6.00 1.96
N ASP A 83 4.61 5.85 3.25
CA ASP A 83 5.92 6.07 3.83
C ASP A 83 6.28 4.89 4.73
N GLU A 84 7.49 4.36 4.54
CA GLU A 84 7.98 3.19 5.28
C GLU A 84 8.26 3.50 6.77
N SER A 85 8.28 4.78 7.16
CA SER A 85 8.39 5.17 8.57
C SER A 85 7.15 4.80 9.40
N TYR A 86 5.98 4.64 8.78
CA TYR A 86 4.74 4.30 9.49
C TYR A 86 3.85 3.26 8.79
N VAL A 87 4.23 2.77 7.60
CA VAL A 87 3.51 1.73 6.87
C VAL A 87 4.40 0.51 6.68
N SER A 88 3.88 -0.68 6.99
CA SER A 88 4.55 -1.95 6.74
C SER A 88 3.65 -2.89 5.96
N TRP A 89 4.12 -3.48 4.87
CA TRP A 89 3.35 -4.49 4.15
C TRP A 89 3.25 -5.79 4.96
N LEU A 90 2.03 -6.28 5.14
CA LEU A 90 1.81 -7.63 5.66
C LEU A 90 1.99 -8.60 4.49
N ARG A 91 2.90 -9.57 4.66
CA ARG A 91 3.27 -10.58 3.65
C ARG A 91 2.65 -11.93 3.97
#